data_AF-A0A3D9CAY4-F1
#
_entry.id   AF-A0A3D9CAY4-F1
#
_cell.length_a   1.000
_cell.length_b   1.000
_cell.length_c   1.000
_cell.angle_alpha   90.00
_cell.angle_beta   90.00
_cell.angle_gamma   90.00
#
_symmetry.space_group_name_H-M   'P 1'
#
loop_
_entity.id
_entity.type
_entity.pdbx_description
1 polymer ?
#
loop_
_entity_poly.entity_id
_entity_poly.type
_entity_poly.pdbx_seq_one_letter_code
_entity_poly.pdbx_strand_id
1 'polypeptide(L)'
;MKNVFISALIAGLCCSVLNAQTGNIGVNTPTPGSSLTVNGSFAASYKMVNVSGTVGANDYYIAYNGTGNGTLTLPVAINGVGNFSGRTYHFKNTGNAALSIAASGAELIDDQNGTGLGVSSLSIPPGYYAFLVSKGTITGTTWELVLFSSSNSLPSADNTFPFSTKATDIRQTCDATATPSSAWIRTAIVYQNTVLNKGNVVNPATGAFTAPNDGYYVISGNTQFDNGNVPGNPKFTWTALYLIKNYAPNGGGTILVQSYQPTVTMVFGSNVSCMTYLNTGETVTMASVAGVEGAGGKYEVVTSSMYGYKIANK
;
A
#
# COMPACT_ATOMS: atom_id res chain seq x y z
N MET A 1 -27.33 34.49 70.04
CA MET A 1 -27.91 33.90 68.81
C MET A 1 -27.49 34.61 67.52
N LYS A 2 -27.43 35.96 67.46
CA LYS A 2 -26.97 36.71 66.26
C LYS A 2 -25.54 36.38 65.78
N ASN A 3 -24.59 36.17 66.70
CA ASN A 3 -23.18 35.98 66.34
C ASN A 3 -22.87 34.56 65.81
N VAL A 4 -23.68 33.56 66.17
CA VAL A 4 -23.50 32.17 65.70
C VAL A 4 -24.00 32.02 64.26
N PHE A 5 -25.02 32.79 63.88
CA PHE A 5 -25.54 32.82 62.51
C PHE A 5 -24.55 33.41 61.51
N ILE A 6 -23.77 34.43 61.91
CA ILE A 6 -22.77 35.07 61.04
C ILE A 6 -21.57 34.14 60.81
N SER A 7 -21.12 33.43 61.85
CA SER A 7 -20.02 32.46 61.72
C SER A 7 -20.40 31.24 60.87
N ALA A 8 -21.64 30.77 60.95
CA ALA A 8 -22.15 29.70 60.10
C ALA A 8 -22.30 30.14 58.63
N LEU A 9 -22.69 31.40 58.40
CA LEU A 9 -22.79 31.98 57.06
C LEU A 9 -21.41 32.14 56.40
N ILE A 10 -20.39 32.56 57.15
CA ILE A 10 -19.01 32.71 56.67
C ILE A 10 -18.37 31.33 56.39
N ALA A 11 -18.58 30.33 57.27
CA ALA A 11 -18.11 28.97 57.05
C ALA A 11 -18.79 28.28 55.84
N GLY A 12 -20.07 28.57 55.59
CA GLY A 12 -20.76 28.10 54.38
C GLY A 12 -20.22 28.73 53.09
N LEU A 13 -19.82 30.01 53.14
CA LEU A 13 -19.27 30.75 52.00
C LEU A 13 -17.83 30.32 51.63
N CYS A 14 -17.04 29.87 52.61
CA CYS A 14 -15.68 29.36 52.38
C CYS A 14 -15.65 27.95 51.78
N CYS A 15 -16.70 27.14 51.99
CA CYS A 15 -16.84 25.82 51.38
C CYS A 15 -17.38 25.86 49.95
N SER A 16 -17.91 27.01 49.50
CA SER A 16 -18.21 27.28 48.09
C SER A 16 -16.97 27.81 47.36
N VAL A 17 -15.89 27.01 47.33
CA VAL A 17 -14.96 27.06 46.19
C VAL A 17 -15.75 26.52 44.99
N LEU A 18 -16.50 27.44 44.39
CA LEU A 18 -17.20 27.26 43.14
C LEU A 18 -16.17 26.71 42.14
N ASN A 19 -16.28 25.43 41.82
CA ASN A 19 -15.80 24.91 40.54
C ASN A 19 -16.68 25.53 39.45
N ALA A 20 -16.58 26.85 39.26
CA ALA A 20 -17.16 27.55 38.13
C ALA A 20 -16.27 27.27 36.91
N GLN A 21 -16.33 26.03 36.42
CA GLN A 21 -15.80 25.66 35.11
C GLN A 21 -16.82 24.89 34.26
N THR A 22 -18.10 24.84 34.68
CA THR A 22 -19.18 24.50 33.76
C THR A 22 -19.25 25.59 32.67
N GLY A 23 -18.58 25.36 31.54
CA GLY A 23 -18.64 26.21 30.35
C GLY A 23 -17.33 26.88 29.89
N ASN A 24 -16.22 26.77 30.63
CA ASN A 24 -14.93 27.29 30.16
C ASN A 24 -14.13 26.15 29.51
N ILE A 25 -13.64 26.35 28.28
CA ILE A 25 -12.67 25.42 27.69
C ILE A 25 -11.46 25.34 28.64
N GLY A 26 -11.12 24.14 29.06
CA GLY A 26 -9.94 23.85 29.87
C GLY A 26 -8.66 24.11 29.08
N VAL A 27 -8.31 25.38 28.91
CA VAL A 27 -7.02 25.81 28.35
C VAL A 27 -6.01 25.85 29.50
N ASN A 28 -4.88 25.16 29.33
CA ASN A 28 -3.80 25.13 30.32
C ASN A 28 -4.18 24.54 31.70
N THR A 29 -5.03 23.50 31.71
CA THR A 29 -5.36 22.73 32.93
C THR A 29 -5.10 21.22 32.70
N PRO A 30 -4.44 20.51 33.63
CA PRO A 30 -4.20 19.06 33.51
C PRO A 30 -5.47 18.23 33.68
N THR A 31 -6.55 18.83 34.20
CA THR A 31 -7.86 18.19 34.38
C THR A 31 -8.94 19.06 33.71
N PRO A 32 -9.02 19.06 32.37
CA PRO A 32 -10.06 19.82 31.68
C PRO A 32 -11.43 19.20 31.99
N GLY A 33 -12.30 19.98 32.63
CA GLY A 33 -13.67 19.56 32.96
C GLY A 33 -14.70 19.88 31.86
N SER A 34 -14.26 20.28 30.67
CA SER A 34 -15.09 20.91 29.63
C SER A 34 -14.89 20.29 28.25
N SER A 35 -15.91 20.36 27.39
CA SER A 35 -15.78 20.10 25.95
C SER A 35 -15.56 21.40 25.15
N LEU A 36 -14.74 21.33 24.10
CA LEU A 36 -14.78 22.31 23.02
C LEU A 36 -15.77 21.81 21.96
N THR A 37 -16.92 22.45 21.84
CA THR A 37 -17.92 22.15 20.79
C THR A 37 -17.89 23.22 19.72
N VAL A 38 -17.62 22.84 18.47
CA VAL A 38 -17.73 23.71 17.29
C VAL A 38 -18.96 23.30 16.50
N ASN A 39 -20.07 24.03 16.64
CA ASN A 39 -21.31 23.82 15.87
C ASN A 39 -21.21 24.45 14.47
N GLY A 40 -20.19 24.05 13.71
CA GLY A 40 -19.86 24.64 12.42
C GLY A 40 -18.55 24.08 11.87
N SER A 41 -17.83 24.88 11.07
CA SER A 41 -16.50 24.50 10.57
C SER A 41 -15.39 25.04 11.46
N PHE A 42 -14.29 24.28 11.56
CA PHE A 42 -13.02 24.75 12.11
C PHE A 42 -12.08 25.07 10.95
N ALA A 43 -11.52 26.28 10.95
CA ALA A 43 -10.55 26.70 9.95
C ALA A 43 -9.21 26.99 10.65
N ALA A 44 -8.16 26.35 10.16
CA ALA A 44 -6.78 26.62 10.54
C ALA A 44 -6.02 27.18 9.34
N SER A 45 -4.78 27.64 9.55
CA SER A 45 -3.99 28.23 8.48
C SER A 45 -3.68 27.22 7.37
N TYR A 46 -3.94 27.64 6.13
CA TYR A 46 -3.50 26.95 4.92
C TYR A 46 -2.48 27.83 4.22
N LYS A 47 -1.30 27.28 3.95
CA LYS A 47 -0.19 28.00 3.33
C LYS A 47 0.33 27.21 2.14
N MET A 48 0.39 27.86 0.98
CA MET A 48 1.05 27.30 -0.20
C MET A 48 2.48 27.84 -0.27
N VAL A 49 3.44 26.96 -0.56
CA VAL A 49 4.86 27.30 -0.74
C VAL A 49 5.41 26.59 -1.98
N ASN A 50 6.36 27.19 -2.68
CA ASN A 50 6.95 26.64 -3.90
C ASN A 50 8.50 26.62 -3.89
N VAL A 51 9.10 27.03 -2.77
CA VAL A 51 10.54 27.05 -2.53
C VAL A 51 10.84 26.57 -1.10
N SER A 52 12.10 26.25 -0.83
CA SER A 52 12.57 25.91 0.51
C SER A 52 12.37 27.05 1.51
N GLY A 53 12.24 26.73 2.79
CA GLY A 53 12.06 27.72 3.84
C GLY A 53 11.87 27.12 5.23
N THR A 54 11.42 27.96 6.16
CA THR A 54 11.12 27.57 7.54
C THR A 54 9.62 27.41 7.75
N VAL A 55 9.25 26.48 8.63
CA VAL A 55 7.87 26.28 9.11
C VAL A 55 7.63 27.24 10.26
N GLY A 56 6.57 28.04 10.16
CA GLY A 56 6.23 29.08 11.14
C GLY A 56 5.44 28.54 12.32
N ALA A 57 5.45 29.28 13.43
CA ALA A 57 4.66 28.94 14.63
C ALA A 57 3.14 28.97 14.41
N ASN A 58 2.68 29.73 13.40
CA ASN A 58 1.26 29.89 13.06
C ASN A 58 0.84 29.05 11.84
N ASP A 59 1.76 28.28 11.25
CA ASP A 59 1.44 27.37 10.16
C ASP A 59 0.70 26.15 10.73
N TYR A 60 -0.21 25.57 9.95
CA TYR A 60 -0.94 24.35 10.34
C TYR A 60 -0.97 23.37 9.17
N TYR A 61 -1.48 23.80 8.02
CA TYR A 61 -1.45 23.04 6.78
C TYR A 61 -0.56 23.73 5.74
N ILE A 62 0.46 23.03 5.27
CA ILE A 62 1.40 23.53 4.27
C ILE A 62 1.34 22.66 3.01
N ALA A 63 0.94 23.26 1.89
CA ALA A 63 0.98 22.64 0.57
C ALA A 63 2.23 23.10 -0.18
N TYR A 64 3.16 22.18 -0.43
CA TYR A 64 4.30 22.43 -1.32
C TYR A 64 3.87 22.21 -2.77
N ASN A 65 4.04 23.22 -3.61
CA ASN A 65 3.75 23.23 -5.03
C ASN A 65 4.99 23.67 -5.82
N GLY A 66 6.14 23.10 -5.47
CA GLY A 66 7.41 23.39 -6.15
C GLY A 66 7.58 22.54 -7.41
N THR A 67 8.24 23.12 -8.41
CA THR A 67 8.74 22.41 -9.60
C THR A 67 10.17 21.88 -9.42
N GLY A 68 10.90 22.39 -8.43
CA GLY A 68 12.21 21.89 -7.99
C GLY A 68 12.15 21.24 -6.61
N ASN A 69 13.18 20.47 -6.25
CA ASN A 69 13.26 19.88 -4.92
C ASN A 69 13.32 20.98 -3.86
N GLY A 70 12.55 20.82 -2.77
CA GLY A 70 12.44 21.82 -1.71
C GLY A 70 12.68 21.23 -0.34
N THR A 71 13.03 22.08 0.62
CA THR A 71 13.17 21.69 2.02
C THR A 71 12.44 22.66 2.91
N LEU A 72 11.53 22.15 3.75
CA LEU A 72 10.90 22.91 4.83
C LEU A 72 11.51 22.48 6.16
N THR A 73 12.09 23.42 6.87
CA THR A 73 12.76 23.17 8.15
C THR A 73 11.80 23.43 9.29
N LEU A 74 11.62 22.42 10.15
CA LEU A 74 10.79 22.50 11.35
C LEU A 74 11.35 23.51 12.37
N PRO A 75 10.51 24.07 13.25
CA PRO A 75 10.99 24.92 14.33
C PRO A 75 11.95 24.18 15.27
N VAL A 76 12.97 24.89 15.75
CA VAL A 76 13.87 24.43 16.81
C VAL A 76 13.08 24.23 18.10
N ALA A 77 13.30 23.12 18.80
CA ALA A 77 12.71 22.84 20.09
C ALA A 77 13.13 23.90 21.13
N ILE A 78 12.16 24.37 21.92
CA ILE A 78 12.39 25.40 22.95
C ILE A 78 12.37 24.74 24.33
N ASN A 79 13.38 25.02 25.15
CA ASN A 79 13.39 24.62 26.56
C ASN A 79 12.60 25.61 27.42
N GLY A 80 11.73 25.12 28.30
CA GLY A 80 10.97 25.94 29.24
C GLY A 80 9.80 26.69 28.60
N VAL A 81 9.60 27.95 28.99
CA VAL A 81 8.47 28.78 28.53
C VAL A 81 8.54 28.93 27.01
N GLY A 82 7.43 28.60 26.34
CA GLY A 82 7.36 28.61 24.87
C GLY A 82 7.67 27.26 24.22
N ASN A 83 7.97 26.21 24.99
CA ASN A 83 7.93 24.84 24.50
C ASN A 83 6.57 24.55 23.88
N PHE A 84 6.58 23.91 22.71
CA PHE A 84 5.40 23.69 21.89
C PHE A 84 5.07 22.21 21.74
N SER A 85 5.28 21.42 22.81
CA SER A 85 4.84 20.03 22.89
C SER A 85 3.39 19.88 22.42
N GLY A 86 3.13 18.88 21.59
CA GLY A 86 1.83 18.64 20.98
C GLY A 86 1.48 19.53 19.78
N ARG A 87 2.33 20.50 19.39
CA ARG A 87 2.11 21.27 18.16
C ARG A 87 2.17 20.35 16.95
N THR A 88 1.19 20.48 16.07
CA THR A 88 1.03 19.66 14.87
C THR A 88 1.30 20.45 13.60
N TYR A 89 1.83 19.76 12.58
CA TYR A 89 1.96 20.28 11.23
C TYR A 89 1.52 19.24 10.21
N HIS A 90 0.81 19.71 9.20
CA HIS A 90 0.31 18.94 8.07
C HIS A 90 1.04 19.40 6.81
N PHE A 91 1.71 18.47 6.12
CA PHE A 91 2.44 18.75 4.89
C PHE A 91 1.85 17.96 3.75
N LYS A 92 1.56 18.63 2.64
CA LYS A 92 1.13 17.99 1.40
C LYS A 92 2.06 18.40 0.27
N ASN A 93 2.65 17.42 -0.40
CA ASN A 93 3.32 17.69 -1.67
C ASN A 93 2.32 17.61 -2.82
N THR A 94 1.95 18.78 -3.32
CA THR A 94 1.04 18.98 -4.46
C THR A 94 1.79 19.31 -5.75
N GLY A 95 3.12 19.49 -5.68
CA GLY A 95 3.97 19.79 -6.82
C GLY A 95 4.50 18.54 -7.52
N ASN A 96 5.51 18.73 -8.37
CA ASN A 96 6.08 17.67 -9.22
C ASN A 96 7.47 17.21 -8.75
N ALA A 97 8.05 17.88 -7.77
CA ALA A 97 9.38 17.59 -7.25
C ALA A 97 9.34 17.14 -5.78
N ALA A 98 10.42 16.55 -5.28
CA ALA A 98 10.47 16.04 -3.91
C ALA A 98 10.46 17.19 -2.88
N LEU A 99 9.69 17.02 -1.82
CA LEU A 99 9.71 17.89 -0.65
C LEU A 99 10.40 17.18 0.50
N SER A 100 11.44 17.76 1.07
CA SER A 100 12.04 17.28 2.32
C SER A 100 11.50 18.08 3.51
N ILE A 101 11.07 17.40 4.57
CA ILE A 101 10.82 18.02 5.87
C ILE A 101 12.02 17.73 6.75
N ALA A 102 12.76 18.77 7.14
CA ALA A 102 13.98 18.65 7.92
C ALA A 102 13.72 19.04 9.38
N ALA A 103 14.26 18.26 10.31
CA ALA A 103 14.44 18.72 11.68
C ALA A 103 15.50 19.84 11.74
N SER A 104 15.46 20.65 12.79
CA SER A 104 16.38 21.79 12.90
C SER A 104 17.68 21.40 13.58
N GLY A 105 18.82 21.82 13.01
CA GLY A 105 20.13 21.57 13.60
C GLY A 105 20.43 20.08 13.76
N ALA A 106 20.70 19.65 14.99
CA ALA A 106 21.00 18.26 15.35
C ALA A 106 19.78 17.47 15.88
N GLU A 107 18.59 18.07 15.83
CA GLU A 107 17.34 17.39 16.17
C GLU A 107 16.97 16.34 15.12
N LEU A 108 16.12 15.39 15.52
CA LEU A 108 15.69 14.27 14.68
C LEU A 108 14.16 14.13 14.71
N ILE A 109 13.65 13.48 13.66
CA ILE A 109 12.26 13.05 13.51
C ILE A 109 12.21 11.57 13.83
N ASP A 110 11.37 11.19 14.80
CA ASP A 110 11.02 9.81 15.08
C ASP A 110 10.11 9.29 13.96
N ASP A 111 10.63 8.40 13.12
CA ASP A 111 9.94 7.81 11.98
C ASP A 111 9.52 6.35 12.24
N GLN A 112 9.75 5.84 13.46
CA GLN A 112 9.41 4.47 13.89
C GLN A 112 9.92 3.37 12.94
N ASN A 113 10.98 3.60 12.17
CA ASN A 113 11.55 2.63 11.21
C ASN A 113 12.36 1.49 11.87
N GLY A 114 12.09 1.16 13.14
CA GLY A 114 12.64 -0.02 13.83
C GLY A 114 14.09 0.09 14.32
N THR A 115 14.81 1.18 14.03
CA THR A 115 16.18 1.42 14.55
C THR A 115 16.20 2.27 15.83
N GLY A 116 15.11 2.98 16.13
CA GLY A 116 14.97 3.84 17.31
C GLY A 116 15.82 5.11 17.30
N LEU A 117 16.59 5.37 16.23
CA LEU A 117 17.56 6.48 16.17
C LEU A 117 16.98 7.78 15.61
N GLY A 118 15.85 7.75 14.91
CA GLY A 118 15.26 8.90 14.22
C GLY A 118 16.07 9.36 13.00
N VAL A 119 15.50 10.27 12.21
CA VAL A 119 16.08 10.79 10.96
C VAL A 119 16.14 12.32 10.95
N SER A 120 17.15 12.89 10.29
CA SER A 120 17.29 14.35 10.19
C SER A 120 16.30 14.97 9.19
N SER A 121 15.79 14.19 8.24
CA SER A 121 14.77 14.64 7.30
C SER A 121 13.91 13.50 6.77
N LEU A 122 12.67 13.83 6.42
CA LEU A 122 11.72 12.96 5.72
C LEU A 122 11.53 13.45 4.29
N SER A 123 11.63 12.56 3.30
CA SER A 123 11.26 12.86 1.91
C SER A 123 9.76 12.60 1.71
N ILE A 124 9.04 13.60 1.23
CA ILE A 124 7.63 13.56 0.84
C ILE A 124 7.58 13.65 -0.70
N PRO A 125 7.39 12.53 -1.42
CA PRO A 125 7.27 12.52 -2.87
C PRO A 125 6.04 13.30 -3.35
N PRO A 126 5.99 13.68 -4.64
CA PRO A 126 4.77 14.22 -5.27
C PRO A 126 3.53 13.37 -4.94
N GLY A 127 2.44 14.02 -4.51
CA GLY A 127 1.19 13.35 -4.15
C GLY A 127 1.14 12.77 -2.73
N TYR A 128 2.23 12.82 -1.97
CA TYR A 128 2.27 12.37 -0.57
C TYR A 128 1.93 13.46 0.43
N TYR A 129 1.57 13.02 1.62
CA TYR A 129 1.15 13.79 2.78
C TYR A 129 1.89 13.26 4.02
N ALA A 130 2.32 14.16 4.88
CA ALA A 130 2.89 13.84 6.18
C ALA A 130 2.23 14.68 7.29
N PHE A 131 2.00 14.05 8.43
CA PHE A 131 1.54 14.69 9.66
C PHE A 131 2.58 14.46 10.75
N LEU A 132 3.14 15.55 11.29
CA LEU A 132 4.10 15.52 12.37
C LEU A 132 3.57 16.21 13.62
N VAL A 133 4.03 15.76 14.79
CA VAL A 133 3.77 16.38 16.09
C VAL A 133 5.08 16.62 16.85
N SER A 134 5.17 17.73 17.59
CA SER A 134 6.29 17.99 18.49
C SER A 134 6.17 17.15 19.76
N LYS A 135 7.25 16.46 20.14
CA LYS A 135 7.33 15.64 21.36
C LYS A 135 7.57 16.49 22.61
N GLY A 136 7.99 17.74 22.45
CA GLY A 136 8.38 18.64 23.54
C GLY A 136 9.77 18.36 24.13
N THR A 137 10.47 17.32 23.67
CA THR A 137 11.88 17.07 23.97
C THR A 137 12.78 18.10 23.27
N ILE A 138 14.00 18.30 23.79
CA ILE A 138 14.94 19.32 23.31
C ILE A 138 16.21 18.74 22.67
N THR A 139 16.36 17.41 22.68
CA THR A 139 17.49 16.68 22.08
C THR A 139 17.01 15.34 21.52
N GLY A 140 17.77 14.77 20.59
CA GLY A 140 17.42 13.51 19.92
C GLY A 140 16.18 13.70 19.04
N THR A 141 15.20 12.80 19.19
CA THR A 141 13.92 12.96 18.49
C THR A 141 13.07 14.01 19.17
N THR A 142 12.87 15.14 18.48
CA THR A 142 12.04 16.27 18.94
C THR A 142 10.69 16.32 18.23
N TRP A 143 10.61 15.68 17.06
CA TRP A 143 9.41 15.51 16.26
C TRP A 143 9.07 14.04 16.11
N GLU A 144 7.79 13.74 15.94
CA GLU A 144 7.27 12.41 15.65
C GLU A 144 6.44 12.44 14.38
N LEU A 145 6.69 11.48 13.49
CA LEU A 145 5.86 11.23 12.32
C LEU A 145 4.63 10.41 12.73
N VAL A 146 3.46 11.03 12.65
CA VAL A 146 2.18 10.39 13.04
C VAL A 146 1.55 9.66 11.87
N LEU A 147 1.57 10.26 10.69
CA LEU A 147 1.00 9.67 9.47
C LEU A 147 1.82 10.06 8.27
N PHE A 148 2.08 9.09 7.40
CA PHE A 148 2.67 9.29 6.08
C PHE A 148 1.83 8.52 5.06
N SER A 149 1.19 9.23 4.14
CA SER A 149 0.23 8.63 3.21
C SER A 149 0.26 9.32 1.85
N SER A 150 -0.24 8.66 0.81
CA SER A 150 -0.46 9.29 -0.49
C SER A 150 -1.96 9.51 -0.72
N SER A 151 -2.34 10.56 -1.46
CA SER A 151 -3.73 10.75 -1.89
C SER A 151 -4.06 9.96 -3.16
N ASN A 152 -3.04 9.44 -3.84
CA ASN A 152 -3.13 8.93 -5.21
C ASN A 152 -2.83 7.43 -5.30
N SER A 153 -2.51 6.78 -4.18
CA SER A 153 -2.28 5.34 -4.11
C SER A 153 -2.87 4.80 -2.80
N LEU A 154 -3.58 3.68 -2.90
CA LEU A 154 -3.82 2.80 -1.77
C LEU A 154 -2.47 2.50 -1.07
N PRO A 155 -2.46 2.18 0.25
CA PRO A 155 -1.24 1.73 0.91
C PRO A 155 -0.59 0.68 0.03
N SER A 156 0.72 0.85 -0.21
CA SER A 156 1.45 -0.07 -1.07
C SER A 156 1.16 -1.49 -0.63
N ALA A 157 0.90 -2.38 -1.59
CA ALA A 157 0.80 -3.83 -1.39
C ALA A 157 2.14 -4.46 -0.92
N ASP A 158 3.01 -3.66 -0.30
CA ASP A 158 4.41 -3.88 0.00
C ASP A 158 4.68 -5.01 1.00
N ASN A 159 3.66 -5.40 1.78
CA ASN A 159 3.76 -6.49 2.76
C ASN A 159 2.95 -7.74 2.41
N THR A 160 2.08 -7.70 1.38
CA THR A 160 1.18 -8.81 1.08
C THR A 160 1.18 -9.24 -0.37
N PHE A 161 1.80 -8.55 -1.33
CA PHE A 161 1.87 -9.02 -2.73
C PHE A 161 3.27 -8.75 -3.34
N PRO A 162 4.21 -9.71 -3.37
CA PRO A 162 5.47 -9.54 -4.07
C PRO A 162 5.28 -9.32 -5.58
N PHE A 163 4.18 -9.80 -6.18
CA PHE A 163 3.88 -9.53 -7.60
C PHE A 163 2.40 -9.55 -7.95
N SER A 164 2.06 -8.81 -9.01
CA SER A 164 0.81 -8.90 -9.76
C SER A 164 1.08 -8.48 -11.21
N THR A 165 0.72 -9.34 -12.15
CA THR A 165 0.84 -9.04 -13.58
C THR A 165 -0.25 -8.06 -14.03
N LYS A 166 0.04 -7.23 -15.04
CA LYS A 166 -1.03 -6.50 -15.74
C LYS A 166 -1.80 -7.53 -16.56
N ALA A 167 -3.14 -7.47 -16.53
CA ALA A 167 -3.95 -8.29 -17.42
C ALA A 167 -3.49 -8.08 -18.88
N THR A 168 -3.29 -9.19 -19.60
CA THR A 168 -2.85 -9.12 -21.00
C THR A 168 -3.90 -8.42 -21.86
N ASP A 169 -3.43 -7.55 -22.76
CA ASP A 169 -4.22 -6.87 -23.79
C ASP A 169 -3.86 -7.37 -25.20
N ILE A 170 -2.90 -8.29 -25.29
CA ILE A 170 -2.48 -8.97 -26.52
C ILE A 170 -2.87 -10.45 -26.43
N ARG A 171 -3.50 -10.95 -27.51
CA ARG A 171 -3.82 -12.37 -27.68
C ARG A 171 -2.54 -13.18 -27.81
N GLN A 172 -2.39 -14.22 -26.99
CA GLN A 172 -1.30 -15.17 -27.12
C GLN A 172 -1.80 -16.40 -27.86
N THR A 173 -1.27 -16.63 -29.06
CA THR A 173 -1.54 -17.82 -29.87
C THR A 173 -0.65 -18.98 -29.42
N CYS A 174 -1.28 -20.13 -29.17
CA CYS A 174 -0.67 -21.35 -28.67
C CYS A 174 -0.94 -22.52 -29.62
N ASP A 175 -0.05 -23.52 -29.61
CA ASP A 175 -0.26 -24.77 -30.32
C ASP A 175 -1.27 -25.67 -29.59
N ALA A 176 -2.32 -26.10 -30.28
CA ALA A 176 -3.27 -27.06 -29.71
C ALA A 176 -2.71 -28.48 -29.78
N THR A 177 -3.11 -29.29 -28.80
CA THR A 177 -2.80 -30.72 -28.78
C THR A 177 -3.77 -31.46 -29.70
N ALA A 178 -3.23 -32.18 -30.70
CA ALA A 178 -4.02 -32.78 -31.79
C ALA A 178 -5.11 -33.76 -31.31
N THR A 179 -4.80 -34.59 -30.31
CA THR A 179 -5.77 -35.50 -29.68
C THR A 179 -5.51 -35.58 -28.17
N PRO A 180 -6.51 -35.91 -27.34
CA PRO A 180 -6.30 -36.11 -25.89
C PRO A 180 -5.23 -37.17 -25.55
N SER A 181 -5.00 -38.12 -26.46
CA SER A 181 -4.00 -39.19 -26.36
C SER A 181 -2.58 -38.80 -26.83
N SER A 182 -2.43 -37.64 -27.46
CA SER A 182 -1.12 -37.10 -27.84
C SER A 182 -0.38 -36.52 -26.64
N ALA A 183 0.93 -36.34 -26.73
CA ALA A 183 1.68 -35.59 -25.72
C ALA A 183 1.16 -34.15 -25.62
N TRP A 184 0.84 -33.70 -24.40
CA TRP A 184 0.21 -32.40 -24.18
C TRP A 184 1.19 -31.25 -24.42
N ILE A 185 0.81 -30.33 -25.31
CA ILE A 185 1.59 -29.14 -25.64
C ILE A 185 1.22 -28.04 -24.65
N ARG A 186 1.94 -28.01 -23.51
CA ARG A 186 1.74 -26.98 -22.47
C ARG A 186 2.49 -25.71 -22.82
N THR A 187 1.76 -24.61 -22.98
CA THR A 187 2.33 -23.29 -23.29
C THR A 187 2.26 -22.38 -22.08
N ALA A 188 3.40 -21.85 -21.64
CA ALA A 188 3.45 -20.80 -20.60
C ALA A 188 2.71 -19.55 -21.07
N ILE A 189 1.92 -18.95 -20.19
CA ILE A 189 1.27 -17.66 -20.45
C ILE A 189 2.24 -16.55 -20.09
N VAL A 190 2.52 -15.65 -21.03
CA VAL A 190 3.43 -14.52 -20.86
C VAL A 190 2.66 -13.21 -20.72
N TYR A 191 3.31 -12.18 -20.17
CA TYR A 191 2.66 -10.92 -19.83
C TYR A 191 3.44 -9.74 -20.40
N GLN A 192 2.73 -8.69 -20.83
CA GLN A 192 3.35 -7.49 -21.39
C GLN A 192 3.95 -6.60 -20.30
N ASN A 193 3.35 -6.58 -19.11
CA ASN A 193 3.80 -5.75 -17.99
C ASN A 193 3.30 -6.30 -16.65
N THR A 194 3.75 -5.67 -15.55
CA THR A 194 3.32 -5.95 -14.18
C THR A 194 2.70 -4.71 -13.56
N VAL A 195 1.65 -4.90 -12.75
CA VAL A 195 1.15 -3.86 -11.83
C VAL A 195 2.10 -3.72 -10.65
N LEU A 196 2.70 -4.84 -10.21
CA LEU A 196 3.64 -4.92 -9.11
C LEU A 196 4.64 -6.05 -9.35
N ASN A 197 5.93 -5.80 -9.10
CA ASN A 197 6.99 -6.81 -9.27
C ASN A 197 8.17 -6.53 -8.33
N LYS A 198 7.92 -6.63 -7.03
CA LYS A 198 8.92 -6.30 -6.01
C LYS A 198 10.07 -7.30 -6.06
N GLY A 199 11.30 -6.79 -6.10
CA GLY A 199 12.49 -7.62 -6.22
C GLY A 199 12.62 -8.34 -7.57
N ASN A 200 11.87 -7.92 -8.60
CA ASN A 200 11.88 -8.52 -9.93
C ASN A 200 11.61 -10.03 -9.92
N VAL A 201 10.73 -10.47 -9.02
CA VAL A 201 10.43 -11.90 -8.80
C VAL A 201 9.62 -12.53 -9.93
N VAL A 202 8.91 -11.75 -10.74
CA VAL A 202 8.27 -12.22 -11.98
C VAL A 202 9.07 -11.76 -13.19
N ASN A 203 9.30 -12.67 -14.13
CA ASN A 203 9.75 -12.33 -15.47
C ASN A 203 8.55 -12.35 -16.43
N PRO A 204 8.05 -11.19 -16.91
CA PRO A 204 6.88 -11.13 -17.78
C PRO A 204 7.09 -11.85 -19.13
N ALA A 205 8.33 -11.85 -19.63
CA ALA A 205 8.66 -12.48 -20.91
C ALA A 205 8.59 -14.01 -20.86
N THR A 206 8.73 -14.62 -19.68
CA THR A 206 8.59 -16.07 -19.48
C THR A 206 7.34 -16.46 -18.71
N GLY A 207 6.64 -15.50 -18.11
CA GLY A 207 5.48 -15.72 -17.24
C GLY A 207 5.80 -16.37 -15.91
N ALA A 208 7.08 -16.49 -15.55
CA ALA A 208 7.52 -17.22 -14.35
C ALA A 208 7.69 -16.28 -13.16
N PHE A 209 7.01 -16.59 -12.06
CA PHE A 209 7.38 -16.14 -10.73
C PHE A 209 8.56 -16.98 -10.21
N THR A 210 9.50 -16.38 -9.50
CA THR A 210 10.64 -17.01 -8.84
C THR A 210 10.58 -16.69 -7.35
N ALA A 211 10.55 -17.72 -6.50
CA ALA A 211 10.49 -17.53 -5.06
C ALA A 211 11.78 -16.85 -4.54
N PRO A 212 11.69 -15.65 -3.95
CA PRO A 212 12.88 -14.95 -3.47
C PRO A 212 13.44 -15.54 -2.15
N ASN A 213 12.61 -16.30 -1.43
CA ASN A 213 12.94 -16.92 -0.14
C ASN A 213 12.14 -18.21 0.02
N ASP A 214 12.58 -19.06 0.93
CA ASP A 214 11.82 -20.25 1.33
C ASP A 214 10.52 -19.86 2.04
N GLY A 215 9.41 -20.55 1.75
CA GLY A 215 8.17 -20.46 2.54
C GLY A 215 6.90 -20.87 1.81
N TYR A 216 5.77 -20.56 2.41
CA TYR A 216 4.45 -20.84 1.86
C TYR A 216 3.94 -19.65 1.06
N TYR A 217 3.44 -19.92 -0.14
CA TYR A 217 2.92 -18.95 -1.09
C TYR A 217 1.49 -19.29 -1.50
N VAL A 218 0.65 -18.27 -1.63
CA VAL A 218 -0.63 -18.35 -2.35
C VAL A 218 -0.43 -17.73 -3.72
N ILE A 219 -0.75 -18.47 -4.78
CA ILE A 219 -0.66 -18.01 -6.15
C ILE A 219 -1.98 -18.29 -6.84
N SER A 220 -2.48 -17.30 -7.56
CA SER A 220 -3.74 -17.36 -8.31
C SER A 220 -3.55 -16.84 -9.71
N GLY A 221 -4.25 -17.45 -10.65
CA GLY A 221 -4.25 -17.05 -12.05
C GLY A 221 -5.63 -17.19 -12.68
N ASN A 222 -5.90 -16.35 -13.66
CA ASN A 222 -7.09 -16.39 -14.49
C ASN A 222 -6.72 -16.15 -15.95
N THR A 223 -7.51 -16.73 -16.84
CA THR A 223 -7.40 -16.46 -18.28
C THR A 223 -8.77 -16.61 -18.95
N GLN A 224 -8.90 -15.98 -20.11
CA GLN A 224 -9.97 -16.24 -21.05
C GLN A 224 -9.39 -16.98 -22.25
N PHE A 225 -9.91 -18.19 -22.48
CA PHE A 225 -9.71 -18.92 -23.73
C PHE A 225 -10.71 -18.40 -24.75
N ASP A 226 -10.24 -18.00 -25.92
CA ASP A 226 -11.08 -17.36 -26.93
C ASP A 226 -10.51 -17.54 -28.35
N ASN A 227 -11.12 -18.44 -29.13
CA ASN A 227 -10.75 -18.71 -30.52
C ASN A 227 -11.48 -17.80 -31.53
N GLY A 228 -12.07 -16.69 -31.09
CA GLY A 228 -12.77 -15.72 -31.93
C GLY A 228 -11.92 -15.12 -33.06
N ASN A 229 -10.60 -15.07 -32.88
CA ASN A 229 -9.65 -14.57 -33.88
C ASN A 229 -8.79 -15.67 -34.53
N VAL A 230 -8.95 -16.93 -34.12
CA VAL A 230 -8.27 -18.06 -34.77
C VAL A 230 -8.95 -18.36 -36.10
N PRO A 231 -8.22 -18.49 -37.23
CA PRO A 231 -8.84 -18.79 -38.53
C PRO A 231 -9.75 -20.02 -38.49
N GLY A 232 -10.98 -19.87 -39.00
CA GLY A 232 -11.99 -20.93 -38.96
C GLY A 232 -12.72 -21.06 -37.63
N ASN A 233 -12.38 -20.24 -36.64
CA ASN A 233 -13.04 -20.13 -35.35
C ASN A 233 -13.28 -21.50 -34.66
N PRO A 234 -12.24 -22.34 -34.55
CA PRO A 234 -12.42 -23.71 -34.09
C PRO A 234 -12.90 -23.70 -32.64
N LYS A 235 -13.85 -24.57 -32.31
CA LYS A 235 -14.25 -24.75 -30.92
C LYS A 235 -13.17 -25.50 -30.17
N PHE A 236 -13.04 -25.19 -28.89
CA PHE A 236 -12.33 -26.04 -27.97
C PHE A 236 -13.05 -27.39 -27.89
N THR A 237 -12.31 -28.49 -27.82
CA THR A 237 -12.83 -29.81 -27.45
C THR A 237 -12.59 -30.12 -25.98
N TRP A 238 -11.53 -29.52 -25.42
CA TRP A 238 -11.16 -29.55 -24.02
C TRP A 238 -10.07 -28.50 -23.79
N THR A 239 -9.92 -28.07 -22.55
CA THR A 239 -8.85 -27.17 -22.13
C THR A 239 -8.37 -27.50 -20.73
N ALA A 240 -7.15 -27.10 -20.42
CA ALA A 240 -6.71 -27.01 -19.05
C ALA A 240 -5.85 -25.76 -18.81
N LEU A 241 -6.03 -25.18 -17.63
CA LEU A 241 -5.20 -24.13 -17.06
C LEU A 241 -4.46 -24.72 -15.86
N TYR A 242 -3.18 -24.37 -15.71
CA TYR A 242 -2.33 -24.85 -14.62
C TYR A 242 -1.62 -23.73 -13.89
N LEU A 243 -1.28 -23.99 -12.63
CA LEU A 243 -0.05 -23.47 -12.03
C LEU A 243 0.96 -24.61 -11.97
N ILE A 244 2.15 -24.39 -12.55
CA ILE A 244 3.20 -25.39 -12.65
C ILE A 244 4.45 -24.87 -11.95
N LYS A 245 4.94 -25.65 -11.00
CA LYS A 245 6.23 -25.43 -10.36
C LYS A 245 7.37 -25.90 -11.25
N ASN A 246 8.42 -25.09 -11.38
CA ASN A 246 9.60 -25.37 -12.20
C ASN A 246 9.19 -25.78 -13.63
N TYR A 247 8.31 -24.98 -14.24
CA TYR A 247 7.78 -25.24 -15.56
C TYR A 247 8.90 -25.46 -16.58
N ALA A 248 8.73 -26.50 -17.40
CA ALA A 248 9.48 -26.66 -18.63
C ALA A 248 8.51 -27.03 -19.77
N PRO A 249 8.78 -26.61 -21.02
CA PRO A 249 7.96 -26.94 -22.18
C PRO A 249 7.74 -28.44 -22.34
N ASN A 250 6.66 -28.82 -23.05
CA ASN A 250 6.38 -30.22 -23.46
C ASN A 250 6.23 -31.24 -22.32
N GLY A 251 5.70 -30.82 -21.17
CA GLY A 251 5.35 -31.79 -20.12
C GLY A 251 6.26 -31.79 -18.89
N GLY A 252 7.24 -30.89 -18.80
CA GLY A 252 8.07 -30.75 -17.60
C GLY A 252 7.44 -29.92 -16.47
N GLY A 253 8.03 -30.02 -15.28
CA GLY A 253 7.60 -29.36 -14.05
C GLY A 253 6.55 -30.14 -13.26
N THR A 254 6.24 -29.66 -12.04
CA THR A 254 5.24 -30.26 -11.15
C THR A 254 3.95 -29.45 -11.21
N ILE A 255 2.84 -30.10 -11.57
CA ILE A 255 1.52 -29.46 -11.55
C ILE A 255 1.12 -29.23 -10.08
N LEU A 256 0.86 -27.98 -9.71
CA LEU A 256 0.41 -27.60 -8.37
C LEU A 256 -1.11 -27.62 -8.27
N VAL A 257 -1.77 -27.11 -9.31
CA VAL A 257 -3.23 -27.09 -9.45
C VAL A 257 -3.59 -27.07 -10.92
N GLN A 258 -4.75 -27.65 -11.24
CA GLN A 258 -5.32 -27.64 -12.57
C GLN A 258 -6.80 -27.25 -12.54
N SER A 259 -7.24 -26.56 -13.58
CA SER A 259 -8.64 -26.40 -13.94
C SER A 259 -8.84 -27.01 -15.32
N TYR A 260 -9.51 -28.16 -15.39
CA TYR A 260 -9.81 -28.87 -16.63
C TYR A 260 -11.26 -28.63 -17.02
N GLN A 261 -11.51 -28.27 -18.28
CA GLN A 261 -12.84 -28.03 -18.82
C GLN A 261 -13.04 -28.86 -20.09
N PRO A 262 -13.91 -29.90 -20.07
CA PRO A 262 -14.31 -30.65 -21.26
C PRO A 262 -15.42 -29.86 -21.99
N THR A 263 -15.04 -28.75 -22.61
CA THR A 263 -16.00 -27.79 -23.19
C THR A 263 -16.00 -27.82 -24.72
N VAL A 264 -17.17 -27.58 -25.32
CA VAL A 264 -17.38 -27.39 -26.78
C VAL A 264 -17.87 -25.97 -27.04
N THR A 265 -17.03 -25.00 -26.69
CA THR A 265 -17.28 -23.57 -26.89
C THR A 265 -16.09 -22.93 -27.61
N MET A 266 -16.30 -21.74 -28.14
CA MET A 266 -15.24 -20.91 -28.71
C MET A 266 -14.63 -19.97 -27.68
N VAL A 267 -15.37 -19.64 -26.61
CA VAL A 267 -14.97 -18.69 -25.57
C VAL A 267 -15.41 -19.17 -24.20
N PHE A 268 -14.50 -19.13 -23.21
CA PHE A 268 -14.82 -19.29 -21.79
C PHE A 268 -13.69 -18.77 -20.89
N GLY A 269 -14.01 -18.47 -19.62
CA GLY A 269 -13.05 -18.10 -18.61
C GLY A 269 -12.62 -19.30 -17.74
N SER A 270 -11.36 -19.32 -17.30
CA SER A 270 -10.83 -20.30 -16.37
C SER A 270 -9.95 -19.64 -15.32
N ASN A 271 -9.88 -20.24 -14.14
CA ASN A 271 -9.04 -19.79 -13.04
C ASN A 271 -8.39 -20.98 -12.33
N VAL A 272 -7.25 -20.70 -11.69
CA VAL A 272 -6.50 -21.64 -10.85
C VAL A 272 -5.99 -20.89 -9.62
N SER A 273 -5.97 -21.56 -8.47
CA SER A 273 -5.38 -21.02 -7.24
C SER A 273 -4.83 -22.17 -6.39
N CYS A 274 -3.66 -21.97 -5.79
CA CYS A 274 -3.12 -22.92 -4.83
C CYS A 274 -2.31 -22.23 -3.74
N MET A 275 -2.21 -22.90 -2.60
CA MET A 275 -1.18 -22.66 -1.60
C MET A 275 -0.08 -23.72 -1.78
N THR A 276 1.18 -23.32 -1.83
CA THR A 276 2.31 -24.25 -1.99
C THR A 276 3.55 -23.77 -1.25
N TYR A 277 4.37 -24.71 -0.81
CA TYR A 277 5.71 -24.40 -0.31
C TYR A 277 6.69 -24.31 -1.49
N LEU A 278 7.51 -23.26 -1.50
CA LEU A 278 8.57 -23.04 -2.47
C LEU A 278 9.89 -22.81 -1.74
N ASN A 279 10.95 -23.45 -2.22
CA ASN A 279 12.32 -23.07 -1.88
C ASN A 279 12.73 -21.86 -2.71
N THR A 280 13.72 -21.13 -2.18
CA THR A 280 14.36 -20.02 -2.87
C THR A 280 14.83 -20.46 -4.27
N GLY A 281 14.46 -19.69 -5.29
CA GLY A 281 14.80 -19.97 -6.69
C GLY A 281 13.84 -20.89 -7.44
N GLU A 282 12.93 -21.59 -6.76
CA GLU A 282 11.88 -22.35 -7.45
C GLU A 282 10.91 -21.42 -8.15
N THR A 283 10.42 -21.84 -9.32
CA THR A 283 9.52 -21.03 -10.14
C THR A 283 8.10 -21.53 -10.14
N VAL A 284 7.14 -20.64 -10.35
CA VAL A 284 5.74 -20.98 -10.65
C VAL A 284 5.30 -20.22 -11.89
N THR A 285 4.75 -20.94 -12.86
CA THR A 285 4.28 -20.40 -14.14
C THR A 285 2.84 -20.82 -14.36
N MET A 286 2.01 -19.87 -14.83
CA MET A 286 0.68 -20.20 -15.36
C MET A 286 0.83 -20.74 -16.78
N ALA A 287 0.28 -21.92 -17.06
CA ALA A 287 0.36 -22.53 -18.37
C ALA A 287 -1.00 -23.03 -18.83
N SER A 288 -1.23 -23.00 -20.15
CA SER A 288 -2.44 -23.51 -20.77
C SER A 288 -2.14 -24.67 -21.71
N VAL A 289 -3.17 -25.47 -21.95
CA VAL A 289 -3.21 -26.49 -23.01
C VAL A 289 -4.66 -26.60 -23.49
N ALA A 290 -4.85 -26.89 -24.77
CA ALA A 290 -6.17 -27.14 -25.31
C ALA A 290 -6.12 -28.14 -26.47
N GLY A 291 -7.24 -28.83 -26.67
CA GLY A 291 -7.58 -29.44 -27.95
C GLY A 291 -8.66 -28.60 -28.63
N VAL A 292 -8.62 -28.54 -29.96
CA VAL A 292 -9.59 -27.80 -30.78
C VAL A 292 -10.08 -28.67 -31.94
N GLU A 293 -11.25 -28.34 -32.48
CA GLU A 293 -11.78 -29.00 -33.67
C GLU A 293 -10.89 -28.75 -34.91
N GLY A 294 -10.71 -29.77 -35.76
CA GLY A 294 -9.89 -29.69 -36.99
C GLY A 294 -8.43 -30.15 -36.81
N ALA A 295 -7.69 -30.28 -37.92
CA ALA A 295 -6.28 -30.72 -37.92
C ALA A 295 -5.30 -29.52 -37.86
N GLY A 296 -4.27 -29.60 -37.02
CA GLY A 296 -3.19 -28.60 -36.92
C GLY A 296 -3.49 -27.37 -36.06
N GLY A 297 -4.52 -27.45 -35.21
CA GLY A 297 -5.16 -26.30 -34.56
C GLY A 297 -4.26 -25.44 -33.69
N LYS A 298 -4.46 -24.12 -33.78
CA LYS A 298 -4.00 -23.15 -32.79
C LYS A 298 -5.16 -22.85 -31.83
N TYR A 299 -4.83 -22.32 -30.67
CA TYR A 299 -5.81 -21.68 -29.81
C TYR A 299 -5.26 -20.38 -29.23
N GLU A 300 -6.13 -19.56 -28.65
CA GLU A 300 -5.71 -18.30 -28.04
C GLU A 300 -6.15 -18.16 -26.59
N VAL A 301 -5.30 -17.46 -25.83
CA VAL A 301 -5.61 -16.88 -24.52
C VAL A 301 -5.46 -15.37 -24.61
N VAL A 302 -6.37 -14.60 -24.00
CA VAL A 302 -6.50 -13.15 -24.32
C VAL A 302 -6.40 -12.26 -23.10
N THR A 303 -7.19 -12.52 -22.06
CA THR A 303 -7.23 -11.72 -20.84
C THR A 303 -6.69 -12.54 -19.68
N SER A 304 -5.37 -12.64 -19.59
CA SER A 304 -4.68 -13.44 -18.60
C SER A 304 -4.07 -12.57 -17.51
N SER A 305 -4.22 -13.01 -16.25
CA SER A 305 -3.49 -12.41 -15.14
C SER A 305 -3.09 -13.47 -14.11
N MET A 306 -1.98 -13.22 -13.44
CA MET A 306 -1.45 -13.99 -12.32
C MET A 306 -0.93 -13.05 -11.23
N TYR A 307 -1.24 -13.37 -9.99
CA TYR A 307 -0.76 -12.68 -8.80
C TYR A 307 -0.48 -13.69 -7.69
N GLY A 308 0.34 -13.32 -6.73
CA GLY A 308 0.65 -14.22 -5.63
C GLY A 308 1.49 -13.58 -4.53
N TYR A 309 1.55 -14.27 -3.39
CA TYR A 309 2.22 -13.79 -2.20
C TYR A 309 2.63 -14.82 -1.20
N LYS A 310 3.67 -14.47 -0.42
CA LYS A 310 4.14 -15.26 0.71
C LYS A 310 3.18 -15.07 1.89
N ILE A 311 2.74 -16.16 2.49
CA ILE A 311 1.84 -16.16 3.64
C ILE A 311 2.51 -16.57 4.94
N ALA A 312 3.59 -17.34 4.88
CA ALA A 312 4.34 -17.78 6.04
C ALA A 312 5.79 -18.14 5.68
N ASN A 313 6.68 -18.01 6.65
CA ASN A 313 8.00 -18.62 6.61
C ASN A 313 7.90 -20.14 6.83
N LYS A 314 9.01 -20.85 6.65
CA LYS A 314 9.16 -22.24 7.06
C LYS A 314 8.99 -22.39 8.57
#